data_AF-A0A7S4RT42-F1
#
_entry.id   AF-A0A7S4RT42-F1
#
_cell.length_a   1.000
_cell.length_b   1.000
_cell.length_c   1.000
_cell.angle_alpha   90.00
_cell.angle_beta   90.00
_cell.angle_gamma   90.00
#
_symmetry.space_group_name_H-M   'P 1'
#
loop_
_entity.id
_entity.type
_entity.pdbx_description
1 polymer ?
#
loop_
_entity_poly.entity_id
_entity_poly.type
_entity_poly.pdbx_seq_one_letter_code
_entity_poly.pdbx_strand_id
1 'polypeptide(L)'
;MVKLVEEFKKVQKEIEASIEAQIVQDLITAITTADKDGDFDVDDKEIAQLILRLDTMEGFELNEKLFREKWKKTDKSLSSILEIVQNLMDANVPEEENIFNIRAEHLLPRELRGL
;
A
#
# COMPACT_ATOMS: atom_id res chain seq x y z
N MET A 1 -1.22 31.12 12.68
CA MET A 1 -1.41 29.72 13.16
C MET A 1 -2.45 28.99 12.33
N VAL A 2 -3.70 29.44 12.24
CA VAL A 2 -4.77 28.70 11.51
C VAL A 2 -4.39 28.37 10.05
N LYS A 3 -3.88 29.34 9.27
CA LYS A 3 -3.41 29.10 7.89
C LYS A 3 -2.27 28.08 7.76
N LEU A 4 -1.32 28.10 8.71
CA LEU A 4 -0.19 27.18 8.70
C LEU A 4 -0.65 25.73 8.97
N VAL A 5 -1.62 25.56 9.86
CA VAL A 5 -2.24 24.26 10.15
C VAL A 5 -3.04 23.75 8.93
N GLU A 6 -3.74 24.63 8.22
CA GLU A 6 -4.47 24.28 7.00
C GLU A 6 -3.53 23.89 5.85
N GLU A 7 -2.46 24.64 5.63
CA GLU A 7 -1.41 24.31 4.65
C GLU A 7 -0.73 22.98 5.00
N PHE A 8 -0.45 22.74 6.28
CA PHE A 8 0.13 21.48 6.75
C PHE A 8 -0.77 20.27 6.48
N LYS A 9 -2.07 20.38 6.80
CA LYS A 9 -3.06 19.34 6.48
C LYS A 9 -3.17 19.07 4.98
N LYS A 10 -3.03 20.11 4.15
CA LYS A 10 -3.04 19.95 2.70
C LYS A 10 -1.82 19.17 2.21
N VAL A 11 -0.63 19.52 2.69
CA VAL A 11 0.62 18.80 2.37
C VAL A 11 0.55 17.34 2.84
N GLN A 12 0.00 17.09 4.03
CA GLN A 12 -0.18 15.72 4.53
C GLN A 12 -1.04 14.87 3.59
N LYS A 13 -2.18 15.41 3.13
CA LYS A 13 -3.04 14.71 2.16
C LYS A 13 -2.35 14.47 0.82
N GLU A 14 -1.53 15.41 0.36
CA GLU A 14 -0.76 15.24 -0.88
C GLU A 14 0.30 14.14 -0.74
N ILE A 15 0.92 14.02 0.43
CA ILE A 15 1.87 12.93 0.74
C ILE A 15 1.14 11.58 0.80
N GLU A 16 0.01 11.49 1.50
CA GLU A 16 -0.82 10.27 1.57
C GLU A 16 -1.21 9.79 0.17
N ALA A 17 -1.75 10.67 -0.67
CA ALA A 17 -2.10 10.34 -2.05
C ALA A 17 -0.89 9.90 -2.90
N SER A 18 0.29 10.47 -2.64
CA SER A 18 1.53 10.05 -3.31
C SER A 18 1.98 8.66 -2.88
N ILE A 19 1.84 8.31 -1.60
CA ILE A 19 2.15 6.97 -1.09
C ILE A 19 1.18 5.95 -1.70
N GLU A 20 -0.12 6.26 -1.73
CA GLU A 20 -1.14 5.40 -2.35
C GLU A 20 -0.81 5.12 -3.82
N ALA A 21 -0.50 6.17 -4.59
CA ALA A 21 -0.13 6.04 -5.99
C ALA A 21 1.13 5.18 -6.19
N GLN A 22 2.13 5.35 -5.34
CA GLN A 22 3.37 4.56 -5.38
C GLN A 22 3.09 3.08 -5.09
N ILE A 23 2.30 2.77 -4.06
CA ILE A 23 1.90 1.40 -3.72
C ILE A 23 1.19 0.77 -4.92
N VAL A 24 0.18 1.44 -5.48
CA VAL A 24 -0.55 0.97 -6.67
C VAL A 24 0.40 0.73 -7.84
N GLN A 25 1.32 1.65 -8.11
CA GLN A 25 2.29 1.51 -9.20
C GLN A 25 3.23 0.32 -8.99
N ASP A 26 3.71 0.08 -7.77
CA ASP A 26 4.60 -1.02 -7.46
C ASP A 26 3.89 -2.37 -7.54
N LEU A 27 2.61 -2.42 -7.17
CA LEU A 27 1.75 -3.57 -7.37
C LEU A 27 1.55 -3.87 -8.86
N ILE A 28 1.17 -2.87 -9.66
CA ILE A 28 1.05 -3.00 -11.11
C ILE A 28 2.38 -3.47 -11.70
N THR A 29 3.51 -2.91 -11.26
CA THR A 29 4.83 -3.30 -11.74
C THR A 29 5.14 -4.74 -11.37
N ALA A 30 4.89 -5.17 -10.13
CA ALA A 30 5.10 -6.55 -9.70
C ALA A 30 4.28 -7.53 -10.55
N ILE A 31 3.00 -7.22 -10.78
CA ILE A 31 2.12 -7.99 -11.67
C ILE A 31 2.68 -8.05 -13.09
N THR A 32 3.04 -6.90 -13.67
CA THR A 32 3.51 -6.84 -15.07
C THR A 32 4.88 -7.51 -15.24
N THR A 33 5.65 -7.66 -14.17
CA THR A 33 6.96 -8.32 -14.19
C THR A 33 6.85 -9.83 -13.92
N ALA A 34 5.80 -10.23 -13.19
CA ALA A 34 5.41 -11.61 -12.93
C ALA A 34 4.87 -12.29 -14.20
N ASP A 35 4.02 -11.58 -14.95
CA ASP A 35 3.40 -12.03 -16.21
C ASP A 35 4.42 -12.18 -17.36
N LYS A 36 5.24 -13.23 -17.32
CA LYS A 36 6.23 -13.56 -18.36
C LYS A 36 5.68 -14.48 -19.45
N ASP A 37 4.60 -15.18 -19.16
CA ASP A 37 3.92 -16.14 -20.02
C ASP A 37 2.52 -15.67 -20.48
N GLY A 38 2.03 -14.54 -19.97
CA GLY A 38 0.78 -13.92 -20.44
C GLY A 38 -0.47 -14.56 -19.84
N ASP A 39 -0.33 -15.36 -18.78
CA ASP A 39 -1.44 -16.05 -18.12
C ASP A 39 -2.02 -15.25 -16.95
N PHE A 40 -1.36 -14.16 -16.53
CA PHE A 40 -1.74 -13.34 -15.38
C PHE A 40 -1.92 -14.12 -14.06
N ASP A 41 -1.34 -15.33 -13.95
CA ASP A 41 -1.26 -16.09 -12.70
C ASP A 41 -0.06 -15.62 -11.90
N VAL A 42 -0.29 -15.19 -10.67
CA VAL A 42 0.80 -14.73 -9.80
C VAL A 42 1.20 -15.88 -8.88
N ASP A 43 2.47 -16.29 -8.96
CA ASP A 43 2.98 -17.38 -8.15
C ASP A 43 3.32 -16.93 -6.71
N ASP A 44 3.51 -17.90 -5.81
CA ASP A 44 3.80 -17.59 -4.41
C ASP A 44 5.19 -16.92 -4.22
N LYS A 45 6.11 -17.05 -5.18
CA LYS A 45 7.43 -16.38 -5.14
C LYS A 45 7.31 -14.91 -5.55
N GLU A 46 6.47 -14.59 -6.53
CA GLU A 46 6.21 -13.24 -7.00
C GLU A 46 5.50 -12.42 -5.93
N ILE A 47 4.53 -13.02 -5.25
CA ILE A 47 3.91 -12.42 -4.07
C ILE A 47 4.92 -12.20 -2.94
N ALA A 48 5.83 -13.14 -2.71
CA ALA A 48 6.87 -12.95 -1.70
C ALA A 48 7.82 -11.78 -2.06
N GLN A 49 8.15 -11.60 -3.35
CA GLN A 49 8.94 -10.45 -3.82
C GLN A 49 8.19 -9.13 -3.70
N LEU A 50 6.90 -9.12 -4.00
CA LEU A 50 6.03 -7.96 -3.83
C LEU A 50 5.94 -7.55 -2.35
N ILE A 51 5.69 -8.51 -1.45
CA ILE A 51 5.65 -8.25 0.00
C ILE A 51 6.97 -7.66 0.48
N LEU A 52 8.12 -8.23 0.07
CA LEU A 52 9.43 -7.70 0.44
C LEU A 52 9.63 -6.27 -0.07
N ARG A 53 9.19 -5.96 -1.30
CA ARG A 53 9.27 -4.60 -1.86
C ARG A 53 8.40 -3.63 -1.06
N LEU A 54 7.16 -4.01 -0.76
CA LEU A 54 6.23 -3.21 0.04
C LEU A 54 6.76 -2.96 1.46
N ASP A 55 7.37 -3.97 2.10
CA ASP A 55 7.95 -3.85 3.44
C ASP A 55 9.16 -2.91 3.50
N THR A 56 9.86 -2.72 2.38
CA THR A 56 10.98 -1.77 2.29
C THR A 56 10.57 -0.32 2.04
N MET A 57 9.29 -0.02 1.83
CA MET A 57 8.82 1.34 1.56
C MET A 57 8.72 2.17 2.85
N GLU A 58 9.35 3.35 2.85
CA GLU A 58 9.17 4.30 3.94
C GLU A 58 7.79 4.97 3.89
N GLY A 59 7.24 5.32 5.05
CA GLY A 59 5.93 5.97 5.16
C GLY A 59 4.75 5.00 5.11
N PHE A 60 5.02 3.70 5.22
CA PHE A 60 4.03 2.65 5.05
C PHE A 60 4.36 1.43 5.94
N GLU A 61 3.33 0.78 6.46
CA GLU A 61 3.43 -0.49 7.21
C GLU A 61 2.48 -1.53 6.61
N LEU A 62 3.03 -2.66 6.17
CA LEU A 62 2.26 -3.78 5.65
C LEU A 62 1.89 -4.76 6.76
N ASN A 63 0.61 -5.08 6.89
CA ASN A 63 0.21 -6.26 7.65
C ASN A 63 0.39 -7.51 6.78
N GLU A 64 1.62 -8.03 6.74
CA GLU A 64 1.98 -9.19 5.89
C GLU A 64 1.09 -10.40 6.16
N LYS A 65 0.71 -10.63 7.42
CA LYS A 65 -0.16 -11.74 7.80
C LYS A 65 -1.53 -11.62 7.13
N LEU A 66 -2.19 -10.47 7.27
CA LEU A 66 -3.49 -10.23 6.63
C LEU A 66 -3.39 -10.25 5.10
N PHE A 67 -2.32 -9.68 4.54
CA PHE A 67 -2.06 -9.72 3.10
C PHE A 67 -2.00 -11.17 2.60
N ARG A 68 -1.18 -12.02 3.24
CA ARG A 68 -1.05 -13.43 2.88
C ARG A 68 -2.33 -14.23 3.12
N GLU A 69 -3.09 -13.90 4.16
CA GLU A 69 -4.37 -14.55 4.44
C GLU A 69 -5.43 -14.20 3.39
N LYS A 70 -5.52 -12.94 2.94
CA LYS A 70 -6.40 -12.56 1.82
C LYS A 70 -5.92 -13.18 0.52
N TRP A 71 -4.62 -13.16 0.23
CA TRP A 71 -4.04 -13.80 -0.95
C TRP A 71 -4.37 -15.30 -1.05
N LYS A 72 -4.26 -16.04 0.05
CA LYS A 72 -4.57 -17.49 0.05
C LYS A 72 -6.04 -17.80 -0.21
N LYS A 73 -6.94 -16.84 0.02
CA LYS A 73 -8.39 -16.98 -0.18
C LYS A 73 -8.82 -16.60 -1.58
N THR A 74 -7.91 -16.06 -2.39
CA THR A 74 -8.22 -15.63 -3.74
C THR A 74 -7.95 -16.74 -4.76
N ASP A 75 -8.41 -16.52 -5.98
CA ASP A 75 -8.12 -17.39 -7.14
C ASP A 75 -6.71 -17.21 -7.71
N LYS A 76 -5.84 -16.47 -7.00
CA LYS A 76 -4.48 -16.09 -7.41
C LYS A 76 -4.38 -15.33 -8.73
N SER A 77 -5.49 -14.75 -9.20
CA SER A 77 -5.49 -13.90 -10.38
C SER A 77 -5.06 -12.47 -10.07
N LEU A 78 -4.73 -11.73 -11.13
CA LEU A 78 -4.58 -10.28 -11.11
C LEU A 78 -5.77 -9.55 -10.46
N SER A 79 -6.99 -9.93 -10.81
CA SER A 79 -8.22 -9.30 -10.28
C SER A 79 -8.24 -9.35 -8.76
N SER A 80 -7.82 -10.48 -8.21
CA SER A 80 -7.73 -10.71 -6.77
C SER A 80 -6.67 -9.86 -6.07
N ILE A 81 -5.56 -9.55 -6.73
CA ILE A 81 -4.59 -8.57 -6.20
C ILE A 81 -5.23 -7.20 -6.16
N LEU A 82 -5.93 -6.79 -7.23
CA LEU A 82 -6.60 -5.48 -7.28
C LEU A 82 -7.67 -5.35 -6.17
N GLU A 83 -8.38 -6.43 -5.83
CA GLU A 83 -9.30 -6.45 -4.69
C GLU A 83 -8.59 -6.28 -3.33
N ILE A 84 -7.41 -6.89 -3.16
CA ILE A 84 -6.59 -6.66 -1.97
C ILE A 84 -6.18 -5.18 -1.91
N VAL A 85 -5.81 -4.60 -3.05
CA VAL A 85 -5.37 -3.19 -3.14
C VAL A 85 -6.52 -2.21 -2.95
N GLN A 86 -7.76 -2.55 -3.29
CA GLN A 86 -8.92 -1.71 -2.95
C GLN A 86 -9.04 -1.46 -1.45
N ASN A 87 -8.52 -2.36 -0.61
CA ASN A 87 -8.41 -2.14 0.84
C ASN A 87 -7.57 -0.91 1.21
N LEU A 88 -6.56 -0.57 0.41
CA LEU A 88 -5.75 0.65 0.57
C LEU A 88 -6.57 1.93 0.34
N MET A 89 -7.52 1.87 -0.60
CA MET A 89 -8.29 3.04 -1.05
C MET A 89 -9.60 3.22 -0.29
N ASP A 90 -10.01 2.23 0.51
CA ASP A 90 -11.25 2.27 1.28
C ASP A 90 -11.00 2.78 2.71
N ALA A 91 -11.38 4.04 2.93
CA ALA A 91 -11.28 4.71 4.22
C ALA A 91 -12.19 4.12 5.31
N ASN A 92 -13.05 3.13 5.00
CA ASN A 92 -13.98 2.52 5.95
C ASN A 92 -13.58 1.11 6.38
N VAL A 93 -12.40 0.64 5.97
CA VAL A 93 -11.89 -0.67 6.39
C VAL A 93 -11.67 -0.65 7.91
N PRO A 94 -12.24 -1.60 8.67
CA PRO A 94 -11.96 -1.74 10.10
C PRO A 94 -10.45 -1.86 10.35
N GLU A 95 -9.92 -1.23 11.41
CA GLU A 95 -8.48 -1.23 11.71
C GLU A 95 -7.89 -2.66 11.78
N GLU A 96 -8.66 -3.60 12.29
CA GLU A 96 -8.33 -5.03 12.39
C GLU A 96 -8.28 -5.77 11.05
N GLU A 97 -8.87 -5.20 10.00
CA GLU A 97 -8.85 -5.71 8.63
C GLU A 97 -7.95 -4.89 7.71
N ASN A 98 -7.28 -3.86 8.24
CA ASN A 98 -6.47 -2.96 7.46
C ASN A 98 -5.13 -3.61 7.10
N ILE A 99 -4.98 -3.92 5.82
CA ILE A 99 -3.76 -4.52 5.28
C ILE A 99 -2.67 -3.47 5.13
N PHE A 100 -3.07 -2.23 4.83
CA PHE A 100 -2.18 -1.17 4.43
C PHE A 100 -2.28 0.02 5.39
N ASN A 101 -1.27 0.19 6.24
CA ASN A 101 -1.24 1.30 7.19
C ASN A 101 -0.32 2.40 6.66
N ILE A 102 -0.90 3.49 6.16
CA ILE A 102 -0.14 4.67 5.74
C ILE A 102 0.37 5.40 6.99
N ARG A 103 1.68 5.63 7.04
CA ARG A 103 2.39 6.35 8.10
C ARG A 103 3.07 7.59 7.51
N ALA A 104 2.29 8.47 6.88
CA ALA A 104 2.81 9.66 6.20
C ALA A 104 3.66 10.55 7.13
N GLU A 105 3.39 10.53 8.44
CA GLU A 105 4.18 11.17 9.48
C GLU A 105 5.64 10.71 9.55
N HIS A 106 5.94 9.48 9.11
CA HIS A 106 7.31 8.95 9.07
C HIS A 106 8.13 9.51 7.91
N LEU A 107 7.50 10.13 6.91
CA LEU A 107 8.18 10.85 5.83
C LEU A 107 8.45 12.31 6.17
N LEU A 108 7.84 12.82 7.24
CA LEU A 108 8.06 14.19 7.68
C LEU A 108 9.41 14.33 8.41
N PRO A 109 10.10 15.48 8.27
CA PRO A 109 11.22 15.86 9.13
C PRO A 109 10.85 15.73 10.61
N ARG A 110 11.81 15.29 11.44
CA ARG A 110 11.55 15.03 12.87
C ARG A 110 11.01 16.26 13.60
N GLU A 111 11.32 17.48 13.16
CA GLU A 111 10.81 18.71 13.80
C GLU A 111 9.30 18.92 13.58
N LEU A 112 8.70 18.23 12.62
CA LEU A 112 7.28 18.36 12.26
C LEU A 112 6.42 17.18 12.75
N ARG A 113 7.03 16.16 13.36
CA ARG A 113 6.32 15.02 13.95
C ARG A 113 5.79 15.40 15.34
N GLY A 114 4.56 15.91 15.41
CA GLY A 114 3.89 16.24 16.68
C GLY A 114 3.25 17.63 16.79
N LEU A 115 3.20 18.38 15.68
CA LEU A 115 2.32 19.55 15.52
C LEU A 115 0.90 19.11 15.16
#